data_AF-A0A5P9EZS9-F1
#
_entry.id   AF-A0A5P9EZS9-F1
#
_cell.length_a   1.000
_cell.length_b   1.000
_cell.length_c   1.000
_cell.angle_alpha   90.00
_cell.angle_beta   90.00
_cell.angle_gamma   90.00
#
_symmetry.space_group_name_H-M   'P 1'
#
loop_
_entity.id
_entity.type
_entity.pdbx_description
1 polymer ?
#
loop_
_entity_poly.entity_id
_entity_poly.type
_entity_poly.pdbx_seq_one_letter_code
_entity_poly.pdbx_strand_id
1 'polypeptide(L)'
;MPKDSGASQFGGQQTWKFSQGDYGKITKKHPHTKGGICEALAVSWISKALQSGLQDALSTGGSIDSTKMAVVAQRFASMYRFKFMNGTEGRPSNAHEMMRETTQYLVSQGFEHLRQVGNGIATKKVSPSLDEQFTTAFGGFESKEYFTQQSQTLFCMLRTAGTGWGHAMAFRVTATTDKITYFFDPNKGEFKFLRYTQFRKWYEQYHRQSSIYRTSRAIGFDVFKHKDR
;
A
#
# COMPACT_ATOMS: atom_id res chain seq x y z
N MET A 1 23.52 15.36 -5.31
CA MET A 1 22.78 14.83 -4.15
C MET A 1 21.42 14.34 -4.63
N PRO A 2 20.94 13.13 -4.29
CA PRO A 2 19.61 12.71 -4.68
C PRO A 2 18.61 13.67 -4.02
N LYS A 3 17.79 14.37 -4.82
CA LYS A 3 16.67 15.16 -4.30
C LYS A 3 15.86 14.22 -3.42
N ASP A 4 15.59 14.62 -2.17
CA ASP A 4 14.61 13.89 -1.39
C ASP A 4 13.31 13.83 -2.20
N SER A 5 12.50 12.80 -1.94
CA SER A 5 11.28 12.48 -2.67
C SER A 5 10.14 13.47 -2.39
N GLY A 6 10.47 14.76 -2.23
CA GLY A 6 9.61 15.89 -1.92
C GLY A 6 9.16 15.94 -0.47
N ALA A 7 9.36 14.88 0.31
CA ALA A 7 8.77 14.76 1.65
C ALA A 7 9.24 15.85 2.62
N SER A 8 10.50 16.27 2.54
CA SER A 8 11.06 17.29 3.44
C SER A 8 10.37 18.65 3.28
N GLN A 9 9.98 19.00 2.05
CA GLN A 9 9.29 20.25 1.72
C GLN A 9 7.92 20.37 2.39
N PHE A 10 7.35 19.24 2.84
CA PHE A 10 6.07 19.15 3.52
C PHE A 10 6.24 18.77 5.00
N GLY A 11 7.46 18.80 5.55
CA GLY A 11 7.76 18.44 6.94
C GLY A 11 7.76 16.94 7.22
N GLY A 12 7.91 16.11 6.18
CA GLY A 12 8.13 14.67 6.31
C GLY A 12 9.59 14.27 6.10
N GLN A 13 9.86 12.98 6.26
CA GLN A 13 11.17 12.38 6.08
C GLN A 13 11.04 11.06 5.32
N GLN A 14 11.92 10.82 4.35
CA GLN A 14 12.10 9.48 3.79
C GLN A 14 12.96 8.66 4.77
N THR A 15 12.36 7.68 5.44
CA THR A 15 13.03 6.85 6.45
C THR A 15 13.80 5.70 5.83
N TRP A 16 13.36 5.25 4.65
CA TRP A 16 14.02 4.18 3.91
C TRP A 16 13.84 4.37 2.41
N LYS A 17 14.95 4.34 1.67
CA LYS A 17 14.92 4.38 0.20
C LYS A 17 14.89 2.96 -0.35
N PHE A 18 13.87 2.67 -1.16
CA PHE A 18 13.66 1.35 -1.74
C PHE A 18 12.96 1.46 -3.10
N SER A 19 13.24 0.52 -4.00
CA SER A 19 12.50 0.37 -5.26
C SER A 19 12.41 -1.09 -5.66
N GLN A 20 11.18 -1.59 -5.84
CA GLN A 20 10.91 -2.90 -6.42
C GLN A 20 11.37 -2.99 -7.89
N GLY A 21 11.54 -1.85 -8.57
CA GLY A 21 11.98 -1.78 -9.96
C GLY A 21 13.36 -2.39 -10.18
N ASP A 22 14.23 -2.26 -9.19
CA ASP A 22 15.58 -2.85 -9.17
C ASP A 22 15.52 -4.39 -9.19
N TYR A 23 14.38 -4.95 -8.74
CA TYR A 23 14.09 -6.38 -8.69
C TYR A 23 13.08 -6.82 -9.76
N GLY A 24 12.74 -5.93 -10.70
CA GLY A 24 11.79 -6.18 -11.78
C GLY A 24 12.17 -7.40 -12.64
N LYS A 25 13.46 -7.71 -12.77
CA LYS A 25 13.94 -8.90 -13.52
C LYS A 25 13.62 -10.21 -12.81
N ILE A 26 13.48 -10.22 -11.49
CA ILE A 26 13.14 -11.41 -10.70
C ILE A 26 11.61 -11.54 -10.67
N THR A 27 10.91 -10.44 -10.40
CA THR A 27 9.46 -10.43 -10.18
C THR A 27 8.66 -10.57 -11.48
N LYS A 28 9.18 -10.11 -12.64
CA LYS A 28 8.50 -10.23 -13.94
C LYS A 28 8.69 -11.57 -14.64
N LYS A 29 9.68 -12.38 -14.25
CA LYS A 29 10.00 -13.67 -14.91
C LYS A 29 9.09 -14.81 -14.49
N HIS A 30 8.64 -14.83 -13.23
CA HIS A 30 7.82 -15.93 -12.74
C HIS A 30 6.32 -15.67 -13.00
N PRO A 31 5.58 -16.61 -13.63
CA PRO A 31 4.17 -16.42 -14.02
C PRO A 31 3.26 -16.02 -12.84
N HIS A 32 3.58 -16.49 -11.64
CA HIS A 32 2.80 -16.24 -10.42
C HIS A 32 3.19 -14.95 -9.67
N THR A 33 4.27 -14.27 -10.06
CA THR A 33 4.70 -12.98 -9.46
C THR A 33 4.63 -11.82 -10.46
N LYS A 34 4.32 -12.13 -11.73
CA LYS A 34 4.16 -11.15 -12.81
C LYS A 34 2.90 -10.33 -12.56
N GLY A 35 3.10 -9.16 -11.96
CA GLY A 35 2.03 -8.29 -11.48
C GLY A 35 1.64 -8.67 -10.05
N GLY A 36 1.54 -7.68 -9.16
CA GLY A 36 1.12 -7.88 -7.77
C GLY A 36 2.25 -7.83 -6.73
N ILE A 37 3.53 -7.75 -7.11
CA ILE A 37 4.60 -7.58 -6.11
C ILE A 37 4.44 -6.29 -5.27
N CYS A 38 3.87 -5.23 -5.83
CA CYS A 38 3.55 -4.03 -5.06
C CYS A 38 2.50 -4.30 -3.96
N GLU A 39 1.47 -5.09 -4.28
CA GLU A 39 0.47 -5.58 -3.31
C GLU A 39 1.15 -6.44 -2.24
N ALA A 40 2.02 -7.38 -2.63
CA ALA A 40 2.79 -8.22 -1.73
C ALA A 40 3.60 -7.43 -0.71
N LEU A 41 4.34 -6.44 -1.20
CA LEU A 41 5.23 -5.63 -0.38
C LEU A 41 4.42 -4.74 0.55
N ALA A 42 3.31 -4.15 0.08
CA ALA A 42 2.43 -3.34 0.90
C ALA A 42 1.73 -4.17 2.01
N VAL A 43 1.25 -5.36 1.70
CA VAL A 43 0.68 -6.29 2.69
C VAL A 43 1.74 -6.77 3.68
N SER A 44 2.94 -7.08 3.20
CA SER A 44 4.07 -7.43 4.05
C SER A 44 4.45 -6.26 4.95
N TRP A 45 4.40 -5.03 4.45
CA TRP A 45 4.64 -3.83 5.23
C TRP A 45 3.61 -3.68 6.35
N ILE A 46 2.30 -3.82 6.04
CA ILE A 46 1.23 -3.75 7.04
C ILE A 46 1.39 -4.85 8.11
N SER A 47 1.60 -6.10 7.68
CA SER A 47 1.68 -7.25 8.59
C SER A 47 3.00 -7.32 9.40
N LYS A 48 4.13 -6.88 8.84
CA LYS A 48 5.46 -6.89 9.49
C LYS A 48 5.86 -5.58 10.15
N ALA A 49 5.10 -4.50 9.96
CA ALA A 49 5.17 -3.31 10.80
C ALA A 49 5.00 -3.60 12.31
N LEU A 50 4.65 -4.85 12.67
CA LEU A 50 4.38 -5.31 14.01
C LEU A 50 5.57 -5.97 14.74
N GLN A 51 6.73 -6.27 14.11
CA GLN A 51 7.82 -7.00 14.78
C GLN A 51 9.25 -6.48 14.54
N SER A 52 9.63 -6.06 13.32
CA SER A 52 10.97 -5.51 13.03
C SER A 52 10.99 -4.50 11.87
N GLY A 53 9.84 -4.18 11.28
CA GLY A 53 9.79 -3.34 10.07
C GLY A 53 10.15 -4.11 8.79
N LEU A 54 9.62 -3.63 7.66
CA LEU A 54 9.85 -4.29 6.36
C LEU A 54 11.31 -4.16 5.90
N GLN A 55 11.99 -3.06 6.24
CA GLN A 55 13.40 -2.84 5.91
C GLN A 55 14.28 -3.95 6.48
N ASP A 56 14.17 -4.26 7.77
CA ASP A 56 14.96 -5.32 8.42
C ASP A 56 14.60 -6.69 7.86
N ALA A 57 13.32 -6.90 7.54
CA ALA A 57 12.84 -8.13 6.92
C ALA A 57 13.37 -8.34 5.49
N LEU A 58 13.80 -7.28 4.80
CA LEU A 58 14.27 -7.31 3.42
C LEU A 58 15.76 -7.02 3.26
N SER A 59 16.45 -6.59 4.31
CA SER A 59 17.86 -6.17 4.24
C SER A 59 18.78 -7.15 4.95
N THR A 60 20.00 -7.29 4.47
CA THR A 60 21.11 -8.01 5.11
C THR A 60 22.34 -7.10 5.03
N GLY A 61 22.95 -6.77 6.18
CA GLY A 61 24.09 -5.84 6.22
C GLY A 61 23.77 -4.44 5.67
N GLY A 62 22.52 -3.96 5.84
CA GLY A 62 22.08 -2.64 5.35
C GLY A 62 21.75 -2.57 3.86
N SER A 63 21.96 -3.65 3.10
CA SER A 63 21.60 -3.75 1.68
C SER A 63 20.39 -4.65 1.47
N ILE A 64 19.58 -4.35 0.45
CA ILE A 64 18.41 -5.18 0.12
C ILE A 64 18.85 -6.55 -0.39
N ASP A 65 18.33 -7.59 0.26
CA ASP A 65 18.65 -8.98 -0.01
C ASP A 65 17.68 -9.57 -1.03
N SER A 66 18.21 -9.93 -2.20
CA SER A 66 17.43 -10.49 -3.30
C SER A 66 16.73 -11.82 -2.94
N THR A 67 17.30 -12.61 -2.03
CA THR A 67 16.71 -13.87 -1.55
C THR A 67 15.51 -13.57 -0.66
N LYS A 68 15.63 -12.61 0.26
CA LYS A 68 14.51 -12.17 1.11
C LYS A 68 13.37 -11.56 0.29
N MET A 69 13.72 -10.82 -0.77
CA MET A 69 12.75 -10.33 -1.77
C MET A 69 12.03 -11.48 -2.50
N ALA A 70 12.75 -12.54 -2.88
CA ALA A 70 12.15 -13.72 -3.46
C ALA A 70 11.21 -14.43 -2.47
N VAL A 71 11.56 -14.49 -1.18
CA VAL A 71 10.68 -15.04 -0.13
C VAL A 71 9.38 -14.22 0.00
N VAL A 72 9.43 -12.89 -0.06
CA VAL A 72 8.20 -12.07 -0.07
C VAL A 72 7.35 -12.35 -1.30
N ALA A 73 7.97 -12.45 -2.48
CA ALA A 73 7.27 -12.79 -3.71
C ALA A 73 6.65 -14.19 -3.66
N GLN A 74 7.35 -15.17 -3.07
CA GLN A 74 6.85 -16.53 -2.86
C GLN A 74 5.73 -16.56 -1.82
N ARG A 75 5.83 -15.83 -0.71
CA ARG A 75 4.77 -15.70 0.29
C ARG A 75 3.51 -15.13 -0.35
N PHE A 76 3.65 -14.08 -1.14
CA PHE A 76 2.53 -13.54 -1.90
C PHE A 76 1.94 -14.55 -2.87
N ALA A 77 2.76 -15.26 -3.64
CA ALA A 77 2.26 -16.35 -4.49
C ALA A 77 1.54 -17.43 -3.66
N SER A 78 2.02 -17.74 -2.45
CA SER A 78 1.39 -18.71 -1.55
C SER A 78 0.08 -18.19 -0.94
N MET A 79 -0.04 -16.89 -0.65
CA MET A 79 -1.29 -16.28 -0.17
C MET A 79 -2.46 -16.58 -1.12
N TYR A 80 -2.22 -16.54 -2.43
CA TYR A 80 -3.23 -16.87 -3.45
C TYR A 80 -3.37 -18.36 -3.73
N ARG A 81 -2.37 -19.18 -3.39
CA ARG A 81 -2.45 -20.63 -3.58
C ARG A 81 -3.36 -21.33 -2.58
N PHE A 82 -3.69 -20.70 -1.45
CA PHE A 82 -4.42 -21.40 -0.40
C PHE A 82 -5.93 -21.50 -0.61
N LYS A 83 -6.63 -20.60 -1.29
CA LYS A 83 -8.09 -20.72 -1.50
C LYS A 83 -8.59 -19.89 -2.68
N PHE A 84 -8.79 -20.52 -3.84
CA PHE A 84 -9.96 -20.13 -4.63
C PHE A 84 -11.15 -20.95 -4.13
N MET A 85 -12.32 -20.31 -3.97
CA MET A 85 -13.54 -20.98 -3.48
C MET A 85 -13.97 -22.19 -4.33
N ASN A 86 -13.45 -22.32 -5.54
CA ASN A 86 -13.71 -23.41 -6.48
C ASN A 86 -12.62 -24.50 -6.49
N GLY A 87 -11.62 -24.45 -5.62
CA GLY A 87 -10.58 -25.49 -5.50
C GLY A 87 -9.48 -25.46 -6.58
N THR A 88 -9.46 -24.50 -7.51
CA THR A 88 -8.34 -24.36 -8.45
C THR A 88 -7.15 -23.62 -7.84
N GLU A 89 -5.93 -24.12 -8.05
CA GLU A 89 -4.70 -23.39 -7.73
C GLU A 89 -4.42 -22.33 -8.81
N GLY A 90 -4.15 -21.08 -8.43
CA GLY A 90 -3.97 -20.01 -9.41
C GLY A 90 -3.48 -18.68 -8.86
N ARG A 91 -3.38 -17.68 -9.74
CA ARG A 91 -3.23 -16.26 -9.36
C ARG A 91 -4.60 -15.58 -9.48
N PRO A 92 -4.88 -14.47 -8.78
CA PRO A 92 -6.09 -13.70 -9.00
C PRO A 92 -6.29 -13.40 -10.49
N SER A 93 -7.48 -13.69 -10.98
CA SER A 93 -7.84 -13.49 -12.38
C SER A 93 -8.12 -12.01 -12.68
N ASN A 94 -8.42 -11.22 -11.64
CA ASN A 94 -8.71 -9.79 -11.73
C ASN A 94 -8.38 -9.04 -10.42
N ALA A 95 -8.47 -7.71 -10.47
CA ALA A 95 -8.15 -6.85 -9.33
C ALA A 95 -9.10 -7.03 -8.12
N HIS A 96 -10.38 -7.35 -8.36
CA HIS A 96 -11.34 -7.58 -7.27
C HIS A 96 -10.99 -8.83 -6.46
N GLU A 97 -10.60 -9.91 -7.14
CA GLU A 97 -10.09 -11.11 -6.47
C GLU A 97 -8.83 -10.80 -5.68
N MET A 98 -7.87 -10.08 -6.26
CA MET A 98 -6.64 -9.68 -5.57
C MET A 98 -6.94 -8.92 -4.27
N MET A 99 -7.87 -7.96 -4.32
CA MET A 99 -8.30 -7.19 -3.15
C MET A 99 -8.94 -8.06 -2.08
N ARG A 100 -9.85 -8.97 -2.47
CA ARG A 100 -10.53 -9.88 -1.55
C ARG A 100 -9.56 -10.80 -0.83
N GLU A 101 -8.64 -11.43 -1.57
CA GLU A 101 -7.66 -12.35 -0.97
C GLU A 101 -6.67 -11.60 -0.07
N THR A 102 -6.25 -10.39 -0.45
CA THR A 102 -5.45 -9.51 0.44
C THR A 102 -6.18 -9.23 1.75
N THR A 103 -7.46 -8.88 1.68
CA THR A 103 -8.28 -8.61 2.87
C THR A 103 -8.41 -9.86 3.75
N GLN A 104 -8.69 -11.03 3.15
CA GLN A 104 -8.76 -12.30 3.89
C GLN A 104 -7.44 -12.65 4.57
N TYR A 105 -6.32 -12.45 3.88
CA TYR A 105 -5.01 -12.66 4.48
C TYR A 105 -4.77 -11.73 5.66
N LEU A 106 -4.99 -10.42 5.54
CA LEU A 106 -4.82 -9.49 6.66
C LEU A 106 -5.74 -9.86 7.83
N VAL A 107 -6.97 -10.28 7.57
CA VAL A 107 -7.87 -10.78 8.62
C VAL A 107 -7.31 -12.02 9.31
N SER A 108 -6.72 -12.96 8.56
CA SER A 108 -6.03 -14.13 9.13
C SER A 108 -4.80 -13.77 9.98
N GLN A 109 -4.21 -12.58 9.74
CA GLN A 109 -3.09 -12.04 10.51
C GLN A 109 -3.54 -11.21 11.72
N GLY A 110 -4.82 -11.26 12.11
CA GLY A 110 -5.33 -10.55 13.29
C GLY A 110 -5.86 -9.14 13.02
N PHE A 111 -5.96 -8.73 11.75
CA PHE A 111 -6.58 -7.46 11.41
C PHE A 111 -8.11 -7.57 11.33
N GLU A 112 -8.79 -6.47 11.59
CA GLU A 112 -10.21 -6.27 11.36
C GLU A 112 -10.36 -5.30 10.19
N HIS A 113 -11.09 -5.70 9.15
CA HIS A 113 -11.42 -4.83 8.04
C HIS A 113 -12.58 -3.92 8.43
N LEU A 114 -12.31 -2.62 8.52
CA LEU A 114 -13.31 -1.63 8.91
C LEU A 114 -14.17 -1.23 7.72
N ARG A 115 -13.51 -0.85 6.61
CA ARG A 115 -14.21 -0.32 5.43
C ARG A 115 -13.29 -0.18 4.23
N GLN A 116 -13.87 -0.33 3.05
CA GLN A 116 -13.31 0.14 1.80
C GLN A 116 -13.77 1.59 1.50
N VAL A 117 -12.83 2.47 1.15
CA VAL A 117 -13.10 3.85 0.72
C VAL A 117 -12.60 4.05 -0.71
N GLY A 118 -13.51 4.39 -1.64
CA GLY A 118 -13.22 4.39 -3.07
C GLY A 118 -13.04 2.98 -3.65
N ASN A 119 -12.93 2.87 -4.97
CA ASN A 119 -12.91 1.55 -5.63
C ASN A 119 -11.50 1.01 -5.90
N GLY A 120 -10.49 1.88 -6.04
CA GLY A 120 -9.09 1.46 -6.31
C GLY A 120 -8.86 0.73 -7.64
N ILE A 121 -9.91 0.56 -8.45
CA ILE A 121 -9.91 -0.18 -9.71
C ILE A 121 -10.43 0.74 -10.82
N ALA A 122 -9.65 0.84 -11.92
CA ALA A 122 -10.06 1.62 -13.09
C ALA A 122 -11.15 0.87 -13.87
N THR A 123 -12.32 1.49 -14.04
CA THR A 123 -13.41 0.94 -14.86
C THR A 123 -13.45 1.63 -16.23
N LYS A 124 -14.09 1.00 -17.23
CA LYS A 124 -14.27 1.58 -18.56
C LYS A 124 -15.24 2.77 -18.61
N LYS A 125 -16.04 2.99 -17.55
CA LYS A 125 -17.01 4.10 -17.49
C LYS A 125 -16.31 5.43 -17.22
N VAL A 126 -16.96 6.53 -17.63
CA VAL A 126 -16.55 7.90 -17.29
C VAL A 126 -16.41 7.96 -15.78
N SER A 127 -15.18 8.07 -15.31
CA SER A 127 -14.87 8.17 -13.88
C SER A 127 -14.84 9.66 -13.52
N PRO A 128 -15.18 10.04 -12.28
CA PRO A 128 -14.98 11.39 -11.78
C PRO A 128 -13.53 11.84 -12.02
N SER A 129 -13.28 13.16 -12.03
CA SER A 129 -11.91 13.65 -12.17
C SER A 129 -11.00 13.05 -11.10
N LEU A 130 -9.71 12.88 -11.40
CA LEU A 130 -8.79 12.26 -10.43
C LEU A 130 -8.77 13.04 -9.11
N ASP A 131 -8.82 14.37 -9.17
CA ASP A 131 -8.89 15.26 -8.00
C ASP A 131 -10.14 15.01 -7.16
N GLU A 132 -11.29 14.82 -7.80
CA GLU A 132 -12.56 14.52 -7.14
C GLU A 132 -12.51 13.13 -6.46
N GLN A 133 -11.91 12.13 -7.11
CA GLN A 133 -11.73 10.81 -6.52
C GLN A 133 -10.79 10.87 -5.30
N PHE A 134 -9.72 11.65 -5.37
CA PHE A 134 -8.81 11.85 -4.24
C PHE A 134 -9.49 12.53 -3.06
N THR A 135 -10.18 13.62 -3.34
CA THR A 135 -10.92 14.40 -2.34
C THR A 135 -11.99 13.52 -1.68
N THR A 136 -12.72 12.75 -2.48
CA THR A 136 -13.74 11.82 -2.00
C THR A 136 -13.14 10.68 -1.19
N ALA A 137 -12.04 10.08 -1.64
CA ALA A 137 -11.44 8.94 -0.95
C ALA A 137 -10.82 9.35 0.40
N PHE A 138 -10.00 10.38 0.42
CA PHE A 138 -9.40 10.85 1.67
C PHE A 138 -10.41 11.56 2.57
N GLY A 139 -11.29 12.42 2.05
CA GLY A 139 -12.37 13.04 2.84
C GLY A 139 -13.36 12.00 3.38
N GLY A 140 -13.66 10.96 2.60
CA GLY A 140 -14.47 9.82 3.01
C GLY A 140 -13.82 8.96 4.09
N PHE A 141 -12.50 8.97 4.20
CA PHE A 141 -11.74 8.34 5.29
C PHE A 141 -11.69 9.23 6.53
N GLU A 142 -11.38 10.50 6.35
CA GLU A 142 -11.22 11.51 7.40
C GLU A 142 -12.54 11.80 8.14
N SER A 143 -13.68 11.65 7.44
CA SER A 143 -15.02 11.86 8.01
C SER A 143 -15.52 10.69 8.87
N LYS A 144 -14.79 9.57 8.97
CA LYS A 144 -15.26 8.40 9.72
C LYS A 144 -14.88 8.46 11.18
N GLU A 145 -15.76 7.93 12.02
CA GLU A 145 -15.59 7.90 13.48
C GLU A 145 -14.28 7.21 13.91
N TYR A 146 -13.93 6.11 13.26
CA TYR A 146 -12.67 5.41 13.51
C TYR A 146 -11.42 6.27 13.23
N PHE A 147 -11.54 7.30 12.39
CA PHE A 147 -10.47 8.25 12.13
C PHE A 147 -10.57 9.48 13.05
N THR A 148 -11.76 10.01 13.31
CA THR A 148 -11.91 11.20 14.15
C THR A 148 -11.58 10.92 15.61
N GLN A 149 -12.17 9.87 16.19
CA GLN A 149 -11.92 9.46 17.58
C GLN A 149 -10.62 8.67 17.71
N GLN A 150 -10.31 7.86 16.71
CA GLN A 150 -9.11 7.04 16.56
C GLN A 150 -8.39 6.67 17.87
N SER A 151 -8.93 5.69 18.58
CA SER A 151 -8.28 5.08 19.75
C SER A 151 -7.18 4.07 19.39
N GLN A 152 -7.13 3.63 18.12
CA GLN A 152 -6.20 2.59 17.65
C GLN A 152 -5.45 3.01 16.38
N THR A 153 -4.31 2.37 16.12
CA THR A 153 -3.58 2.58 14.87
C THR A 153 -4.39 2.03 13.70
N LEU A 154 -4.58 2.86 12.68
CA LEU A 154 -5.24 2.48 11.44
C LEU A 154 -4.19 2.08 10.41
N PHE A 155 -4.46 1.03 9.66
CA PHE A 155 -3.63 0.54 8.56
C PHE A 155 -4.46 0.58 7.29
N CYS A 156 -3.88 1.13 6.23
CA CYS A 156 -4.60 1.37 4.99
C CYS A 156 -3.83 0.76 3.84
N MET A 157 -4.50 -0.11 3.08
CA MET A 157 -3.99 -0.67 1.84
C MET A 157 -4.46 0.21 0.68
N LEU A 158 -3.56 1.01 0.10
CA LEU A 158 -3.87 1.99 -0.93
C LEU A 158 -3.61 1.45 -2.32
N ARG A 159 -4.62 1.53 -3.19
CA ARG A 159 -4.55 1.09 -4.57
C ARG A 159 -4.88 2.21 -5.52
N THR A 160 -4.07 2.34 -6.55
CA THR A 160 -4.28 3.27 -7.66
C THR A 160 -4.06 2.56 -8.98
N ALA A 161 -4.87 2.91 -9.99
CA ALA A 161 -4.81 2.26 -11.29
C ALA A 161 -5.03 3.25 -12.43
N GLY A 162 -4.37 3.01 -13.56
CA GLY A 162 -4.56 3.74 -14.81
C GLY A 162 -4.66 2.78 -16.00
N THR A 163 -4.60 3.31 -17.21
CA THR A 163 -4.69 2.48 -18.41
C THR A 163 -3.44 1.59 -18.54
N GLY A 164 -3.61 0.27 -18.41
CA GLY A 164 -2.53 -0.70 -18.57
C GLY A 164 -1.61 -0.87 -17.36
N TRP A 165 -1.91 -0.22 -16.22
CA TRP A 165 -1.10 -0.35 -15.01
C TRP A 165 -1.95 -0.25 -13.74
N GLY A 166 -1.49 -0.92 -12.70
CA GLY A 166 -2.03 -0.82 -11.34
C GLY A 166 -0.87 -0.80 -10.35
N HIS A 167 -1.08 -0.13 -9.21
CA HIS A 167 -0.09 -0.02 -8.17
C HIS A 167 -0.72 -0.06 -6.79
N ALA A 168 0.00 -0.66 -5.86
CA ALA A 168 -0.41 -0.85 -4.49
C ALA A 168 0.65 -0.30 -3.55
N MET A 169 0.19 0.39 -2.52
CA MET A 169 0.97 1.11 -1.51
C MET A 169 0.29 0.89 -0.16
N ALA A 170 0.93 1.29 0.92
CA ALA A 170 0.33 1.22 2.24
C ALA A 170 0.60 2.49 3.04
N PHE A 171 -0.29 2.80 3.97
CA PHE A 171 0.00 3.77 5.02
C PHE A 171 -0.59 3.33 6.34
N ARG A 172 0.00 3.81 7.43
CA ARG A 172 -0.56 3.65 8.77
C ARG A 172 -0.66 5.01 9.44
N VAL A 173 -1.73 5.22 10.18
CA VAL A 173 -1.99 6.41 10.97
C VAL A 173 -2.01 5.98 12.43
N THR A 174 -1.08 6.47 13.25
CA THR A 174 -1.03 6.11 14.68
C THR A 174 -2.09 6.86 15.47
N ALA A 175 -2.61 6.25 16.53
CA ALA A 175 -3.51 6.90 17.49
C ALA A 175 -2.75 7.89 18.39
N THR A 176 -2.34 9.02 17.80
CA THR A 176 -1.76 10.16 18.51
C THR A 176 -2.57 11.41 18.18
N THR A 177 -2.46 12.46 18.99
CA THR A 177 -3.13 13.75 18.75
C THR A 177 -2.86 14.28 17.33
N ASP A 178 -1.60 14.21 16.90
CA ASP A 178 -1.17 14.66 15.57
C ASP A 178 -1.36 13.62 14.46
N LYS A 179 -1.77 12.39 14.81
CA LYS A 179 -1.95 11.27 13.88
C LYS A 179 -0.69 11.01 13.03
N ILE A 180 0.43 10.70 13.70
CA ILE A 180 1.72 10.42 13.04
C ILE A 180 1.48 9.36 11.95
N THR A 181 1.94 9.65 10.75
CA THR A 181 1.64 8.82 9.57
C THR A 181 2.92 8.26 8.99
N TYR A 182 2.91 6.96 8.70
CA TYR A 182 3.95 6.31 7.91
C TYR A 182 3.34 5.87 6.59
N PHE A 183 4.09 6.04 5.51
CA PHE A 183 3.65 5.69 4.16
C PHE A 183 4.74 4.87 3.48
N PHE A 184 4.33 3.84 2.76
CA PHE A 184 5.22 2.97 2.02
C PHE A 184 4.74 2.83 0.57
N ASP A 185 5.61 3.23 -0.35
CA ASP A 185 5.46 2.99 -1.78
C ASP A 185 6.54 1.99 -2.22
N PRO A 186 6.19 0.79 -2.71
CA PRO A 186 7.15 -0.18 -3.23
C PRO A 186 8.11 0.36 -4.31
N ASN A 187 7.80 1.46 -4.98
CA ASN A 187 8.68 2.10 -5.98
C ASN A 187 9.59 3.20 -5.40
N LYS A 188 9.39 3.63 -4.15
CA LYS A 188 10.10 4.78 -3.57
C LYS A 188 10.63 4.54 -2.15
N GLY A 189 10.00 3.66 -1.39
CA GLY A 189 10.36 3.28 -0.04
C GLY A 189 9.42 3.84 1.02
N GLU A 190 9.95 4.05 2.21
CA GLU A 190 9.18 4.43 3.41
C GLU A 190 9.39 5.90 3.78
N PHE A 191 8.30 6.49 4.26
CA PHE A 191 8.17 7.87 4.63
C PHE A 191 7.51 7.99 6.00
N LYS A 192 7.91 9.00 6.76
CA LYS A 192 7.32 9.38 8.05
C LYS A 192 6.91 10.85 8.02
N PHE A 193 5.72 11.13 8.53
CA PHE A 193 5.19 12.47 8.74
C PHE A 193 4.71 12.56 10.18
N LEU A 194 5.12 13.62 10.88
CA LEU A 194 4.73 13.80 12.28
C LEU A 194 3.28 14.23 12.44
N ARG A 195 2.69 14.80 11.38
CA ARG A 195 1.26 15.15 11.33
C ARG A 195 0.59 14.54 10.11
N TYR A 196 -0.63 14.02 10.29
CA TYR A 196 -1.42 13.51 9.16
C TYR A 196 -1.64 14.57 8.06
N THR A 197 -1.85 15.84 8.44
CA THR A 197 -2.05 16.94 7.48
C THR A 197 -0.83 17.20 6.59
N GLN A 198 0.39 16.94 7.09
CA GLN A 198 1.62 17.01 6.29
C GLN A 198 1.68 15.90 5.26
N PHE A 199 1.42 14.66 5.69
CA PHE A 199 1.30 13.51 4.79
C PHE A 199 0.26 13.77 3.70
N ARG A 200 -0.93 14.22 4.10
CA ARG A 200 -2.05 14.50 3.19
C ARG A 200 -1.65 15.49 2.10
N LYS A 201 -1.08 16.64 2.48
CA LYS A 201 -0.62 17.68 1.54
C LYS A 201 0.48 17.16 0.61
N TRP A 202 1.49 16.47 1.17
CA TRP A 202 2.57 15.89 0.36
C TRP A 202 2.04 14.88 -0.64
N TYR A 203 1.12 14.01 -0.22
CA TYR A 203 0.57 12.98 -1.09
C TYR A 203 -0.14 13.62 -2.30
N GLU A 204 -0.97 14.63 -2.05
CA GLU A 204 -1.74 15.31 -3.09
C GLU A 204 -0.92 16.20 -4.00
N GLN A 205 -0.02 16.97 -3.44
CA GLN A 205 0.66 18.03 -4.19
C GLN A 205 1.94 17.51 -4.85
N TYR A 206 2.55 16.47 -4.29
CA TYR A 206 3.82 15.94 -4.78
C TYR A 206 3.72 14.47 -5.18
N HIS A 207 3.37 13.58 -4.25
CA HIS A 207 3.51 12.14 -4.47
C HIS A 207 2.66 11.65 -5.65
N ARG A 208 1.36 12.00 -5.70
CA ARG A 208 0.48 11.59 -6.80
C ARG A 208 0.84 12.25 -8.13
N GLN A 209 1.40 13.46 -8.09
CA GLN A 209 1.75 14.21 -9.30
C GLN A 209 3.05 13.69 -9.95
N SER A 210 3.78 12.84 -9.22
CA SER A 210 5.02 12.26 -9.70
C SER A 210 4.81 11.06 -10.62
N SER A 211 5.71 10.91 -11.60
CA SER A 211 5.83 9.72 -12.46
C SER A 211 4.50 9.33 -13.14
N ILE A 212 4.14 8.05 -13.12
CA ILE A 212 2.94 7.49 -13.73
C ILE A 212 1.66 7.75 -12.92
N TYR A 213 1.77 8.07 -11.63
CA TYR A 213 0.61 8.22 -10.73
C TYR A 213 -0.29 9.40 -11.11
N ARG A 214 0.23 10.42 -11.80
CA ARG A 214 -0.59 11.53 -12.32
C ARG A 214 -1.61 11.08 -13.36
N THR A 215 -1.38 9.91 -13.98
CA THR A 215 -2.27 9.31 -14.98
C THR A 215 -3.27 8.32 -14.40
N SER A 216 -3.37 8.28 -13.06
CA SER A 216 -4.33 7.42 -12.37
C SER A 216 -5.76 7.78 -12.78
N ARG A 217 -6.59 6.76 -12.89
CA ARG A 217 -8.02 6.84 -13.20
C ARG A 217 -8.89 6.33 -12.07
N ALA A 218 -8.30 5.64 -11.11
CA ALA A 218 -8.97 5.16 -9.92
C ALA A 218 -8.04 5.24 -8.71
N ILE A 219 -8.62 5.59 -7.56
CA ILE A 219 -8.01 5.39 -6.25
C ILE A 219 -9.02 4.78 -5.28
N GLY A 220 -8.52 3.97 -4.35
CA GLY A 220 -9.25 3.53 -3.18
C GLY A 220 -8.31 2.92 -2.17
N PHE A 221 -8.77 2.78 -0.94
CA PHE A 221 -8.04 2.05 0.07
C PHE A 221 -8.97 1.30 1.01
N ASP A 222 -8.51 0.11 1.41
CA ASP A 222 -9.13 -0.68 2.48
C ASP A 222 -8.51 -0.26 3.81
N VAL A 223 -9.35 -0.02 4.80
CA VAL A 223 -8.97 0.43 6.14
C VAL A 223 -9.10 -0.72 7.12
N PHE A 224 -8.05 -0.92 7.90
CA PHE A 224 -7.93 -1.97 8.89
C PHE A 224 -7.53 -1.40 10.24
N LYS A 225 -7.88 -2.11 11.30
CA LYS A 225 -7.24 -2.00 12.61
C LYS A 225 -6.74 -3.38 13.03
N HIS A 226 -5.75 -3.46 13.92
CA HIS A 226 -5.34 -4.73 14.49
C HIS A 226 -6.20 -5.04 15.72
N LYS A 227 -6.58 -6.31 15.95
CA LYS A 227 -7.43 -6.65 17.10
C LYS A 227 -6.72 -6.50 18.44
N ASP A 228 -5.42 -6.82 18.46
CA ASP A 228 -4.62 -6.85 19.69
C ASP A 228 -3.81 -5.57 19.98
N ARG A 229 -4.00 -4.48 19.21
CA ARG A 229 -3.18 -3.24 19.28
C ARG A 229 -3.95 -2.01 18.85
#